data_AF-A0A7J9CUH8-F1
#
_entry.id   AF-A0A7J9CUH8-F1
#
_cell.length_a   1.000
_cell.length_b   1.000
_cell.length_c   1.000
_cell.angle_alpha   90.00
_cell.angle_beta   90.00
_cell.angle_gamma   90.00
#
_symmetry.space_group_name_H-M   'P 1'
#
loop_
_entity.id
_entity.type
_entity.pdbx_description
1 polymer ?
#
loop_
_entity_poly.entity_id
_entity_poly.type
_entity_poly.pdbx_seq_one_letter_code
_entity_poly.pdbx_strand_id
1 'polypeptide(L)'
;MDGSIRIEEGFAATGGLVHDHNGGWIIGFCRYLGNCTVIKISIQTDSLKAVNAIQEGFSRNSNSALIRRIHQILKMVKQWKIQRILREENTIANSLIKM
;
A
#
# COMPACT_ATOMS: atom_id res chain seq x y z
N MET A 1 11.44 -15.08 4.10
CA MET A 1 12.03 -13.78 3.71
C MET A 1 10.91 -12.79 3.53
N ASP A 2 11.13 -11.54 3.86
CA ASP A 2 10.15 -10.47 3.69
C ASP A 2 10.84 -9.18 3.24
N GLY A 3 10.08 -8.25 2.67
CA GLY A 3 10.58 -6.97 2.17
C GLY A 3 9.71 -5.83 2.66
N SER A 4 10.34 -4.67 2.91
CA SER A 4 9.63 -3.46 3.28
C SER A 4 10.11 -2.27 2.45
N ILE A 5 9.20 -1.34 2.22
CA ILE A 5 9.48 -0.08 1.56
C ILE A 5 8.89 1.06 2.38
N ARG A 6 9.72 2.03 2.72
CA ARG A 6 9.26 3.28 3.32
C ARG A 6 8.91 4.24 2.19
N ILE A 7 7.65 4.20 1.73
CA ILE A 7 7.17 4.93 0.53
C ILE A 7 7.55 6.42 0.56
N GLU A 8 7.58 7.06 1.74
CA GLU A 8 7.95 8.48 1.90
C GLU A 8 9.40 8.82 1.51
N GLU A 9 10.31 7.87 1.65
CA GLU A 9 11.74 8.05 1.34
C GLU A 9 12.17 7.16 0.16
N GLY A 10 11.29 6.22 -0.22
CA GLY A 10 11.52 5.13 -1.15
C GLY A 10 12.57 4.12 -0.67
N PHE A 11 13.04 4.20 0.56
CA PHE A 11 14.01 3.25 1.10
C PHE A 11 13.44 1.85 1.19
N ALA A 12 14.06 0.92 0.49
CA ALA A 12 13.70 -0.48 0.48
C ALA A 12 14.71 -1.30 1.26
N ALA A 13 14.20 -2.27 2.02
CA ALA A 13 15.01 -3.27 2.67
C ALA A 13 14.38 -4.65 2.47
N THR A 14 15.22 -5.69 2.51
CA THR A 14 14.76 -7.08 2.59
C THR A 14 15.41 -7.76 3.78
N GLY A 15 14.66 -8.62 4.44
CA GLY A 15 15.14 -9.40 5.56
C GLY A 15 14.78 -10.89 5.41
N GLY A 16 15.55 -11.72 6.08
CA GLY A 16 15.34 -13.15 6.08
C GLY A 16 15.87 -13.80 7.35
N LEU A 17 15.32 -14.97 7.63
CA LEU A 17 15.76 -15.85 8.70
C LEU A 17 16.20 -17.17 8.06
N VAL A 18 17.33 -17.69 8.53
CA VAL A 18 17.79 -19.05 8.24
C VAL A 18 17.52 -19.89 9.47
N HIS A 19 16.91 -21.05 9.27
CA HIS A 19 16.66 -22.04 10.31
C HIS A 19 17.34 -23.37 9.99
N ASP A 20 17.61 -24.17 11.02
CA ASP A 20 18.09 -25.54 10.86
C ASP A 20 16.96 -26.49 10.42
N HIS A 21 17.27 -27.78 10.34
CA HIS A 21 16.30 -28.81 9.94
C HIS A 21 15.21 -29.09 11.00
N ASN A 22 15.38 -28.62 12.23
CA ASN A 22 14.41 -28.71 13.32
C ASN A 22 13.57 -27.43 13.46
N GLY A 23 13.81 -26.41 12.63
CA GLY A 23 13.16 -25.11 12.72
C GLY A 23 13.79 -24.17 13.75
N GLY A 24 14.95 -24.53 14.31
CA GLY A 24 15.74 -23.68 15.21
C GLY A 24 16.37 -22.51 14.46
N TRP A 25 16.40 -21.32 15.07
CA TRP A 25 16.92 -20.10 14.45
C TRP A 25 18.44 -20.13 14.38
N ILE A 26 19.01 -20.01 13.17
CA ILE A 26 20.47 -19.95 12.95
C ILE A 26 20.93 -18.49 12.88
N ILE A 27 20.38 -17.72 11.94
CA ILE A 27 20.78 -16.33 11.71
C ILE A 27 19.69 -15.53 10.99
N GLY A 28 19.54 -14.26 11.36
CA GLY A 28 18.77 -13.28 10.63
C GLY A 28 19.67 -12.33 9.83
N PHE A 29 19.20 -11.87 8.69
CA PHE A 29 19.87 -10.84 7.90
C PHE A 29 18.89 -9.75 7.46
N CYS A 30 19.40 -8.53 7.30
CA CYS A 30 18.68 -7.40 6.74
C CYS A 30 19.61 -6.68 5.74
N ARG A 31 19.10 -6.39 4.54
CA ARG A 31 19.86 -5.73 3.47
C ARG A 31 19.08 -4.53 2.96
N TYR A 32 19.72 -3.37 3.00
CA TYR A 32 19.24 -2.19 2.29
C TYR A 32 19.37 -2.40 0.78
N LEU A 33 18.28 -2.19 0.06
CA LEU A 33 18.18 -2.40 -1.40
C LEU A 33 18.27 -1.10 -2.20
N GLY A 34 18.41 0.04 -1.54
CA GLY A 34 18.41 1.34 -2.20
C GLY A 34 17.03 1.98 -2.24
N ASN A 35 16.88 2.94 -3.16
CA ASN A 35 15.63 3.65 -3.37
C ASN A 35 14.77 2.88 -4.38
N CYS A 36 13.63 2.37 -3.93
CA CYS A 36 12.61 1.74 -4.73
C CYS A 36 11.41 2.68 -4.80
N THR A 37 10.73 2.73 -5.94
CA THR A 37 9.58 3.63 -6.13
C THR A 37 8.40 2.86 -6.68
N VAL A 38 7.21 3.10 -6.12
CA VAL A 38 5.98 2.53 -6.65
C VAL A 38 5.63 3.25 -7.95
N ILE A 39 5.78 2.56 -9.08
CA ILE A 39 5.59 3.16 -10.41
C ILE A 39 4.11 3.35 -10.73
N LYS A 40 3.27 2.40 -10.35
CA LYS A 40 1.83 2.40 -10.68
C LYS A 40 0.98 1.82 -9.55
N ILE A 41 -0.11 2.50 -9.19
CA ILE A 41 -1.11 2.02 -8.24
C ILE A 41 -2.50 1.99 -8.89
N SER A 42 -3.27 0.93 -8.63
CA SER A 42 -4.69 0.85 -8.98
C SER A 42 -5.50 0.65 -7.70
N ILE A 43 -6.34 1.63 -7.36
CA ILE A 43 -7.23 1.59 -6.21
C ILE A 43 -8.62 1.19 -6.70
N GLN A 44 -9.16 0.12 -6.12
CA GLN A 44 -10.52 -0.35 -6.38
C GLN A 44 -11.32 -0.30 -5.09
N THR A 45 -12.53 0.26 -5.16
CA THR A 45 -13.45 0.35 -4.01
C THR A 45 -14.88 0.24 -4.49
N ASP A 46 -15.77 -0.33 -3.69
CA ASP A 46 -17.22 -0.35 -3.98
C ASP A 46 -17.94 0.93 -3.55
N SER A 47 -17.26 1.76 -2.74
CA SER A 47 -17.78 3.03 -2.23
C SER A 47 -17.56 4.16 -3.24
N LEU A 48 -18.63 4.56 -3.92
CA LEU A 48 -18.63 5.74 -4.79
C LEU A 48 -18.21 7.01 -4.03
N LYS A 49 -18.61 7.13 -2.76
CA LYS A 49 -18.24 8.26 -1.90
C LYS A 49 -16.72 8.34 -1.70
N ALA A 50 -16.05 7.20 -1.55
CA ALA A 50 -14.59 7.15 -1.39
C ALA A 50 -13.87 7.55 -2.68
N VAL A 51 -14.35 7.09 -3.84
CA VAL A 51 -13.83 7.51 -5.15
C VAL A 51 -13.90 9.02 -5.30
N ASN A 52 -15.09 9.61 -5.08
CA ASN A 52 -15.29 11.05 -5.22
C ASN A 52 -14.46 11.83 -4.20
N ALA A 53 -14.43 11.41 -2.93
CA ALA A 53 -13.66 12.11 -1.90
C ALA A 53 -12.15 12.17 -2.21
N ILE A 54 -11.59 11.08 -2.77
CA ILE A 54 -10.18 11.04 -3.15
C ILE A 54 -9.93 11.85 -4.44
N GLN A 55 -10.85 11.84 -5.41
CA GLN A 55 -10.73 12.64 -6.63
C GLN A 55 -10.91 14.14 -6.38
N GLU A 56 -11.97 14.54 -5.69
CA GLU A 56 -12.28 15.93 -5.36
C GLU A 56 -11.25 16.52 -4.41
N GLY A 57 -10.86 15.76 -3.38
CA GLY A 57 -9.86 16.23 -2.43
C GLY A 57 -8.46 16.37 -3.04
N PHE A 58 -8.19 15.75 -4.19
CA PHE A 58 -6.93 15.96 -4.91
C PHE A 58 -6.92 17.35 -5.56
N SER A 59 -8.08 17.82 -6.01
CA SER A 59 -8.28 19.15 -6.61
C SER A 59 -8.44 20.26 -5.56
N ARG A 60 -9.08 19.96 -4.42
CA ARG A 60 -9.31 20.91 -3.32
C ARG A 60 -8.73 20.36 -2.02
N ASN A 61 -7.93 21.14 -1.30
CA ASN A 61 -7.33 20.73 -0.04
C ASN A 61 -8.43 20.22 0.93
N SER A 62 -8.47 18.90 1.16
CA SER A 62 -9.53 18.27 1.95
C SER A 62 -9.33 18.52 3.44
N ASN A 63 -10.43 18.76 4.17
CA ASN A 63 -10.42 18.90 5.63
C ASN A 63 -10.25 17.54 6.35
N SER A 64 -10.35 16.42 5.64
CA SER A 64 -10.12 15.09 6.22
C SER A 64 -8.62 14.78 6.29
N ALA A 65 -8.10 14.54 7.50
CA ALA A 65 -6.71 14.15 7.71
C ALA A 65 -6.35 12.86 6.96
N LEU A 66 -7.29 11.92 6.87
CA LEU A 66 -7.13 10.68 6.11
C LEU A 66 -6.96 10.95 4.61
N ILE A 67 -7.85 11.76 4.03
CA ILE A 67 -7.81 12.12 2.60
C ILE A 67 -6.51 12.86 2.28
N ARG A 68 -6.11 13.82 3.13
CA ARG A 68 -4.84 14.53 2.98
C ARG A 68 -3.64 13.59 3.00
N ARG A 69 -3.63 12.59 3.89
CA ARG A 69 -2.55 11.59 3.96
C ARG A 69 -2.52 10.71 2.72
N ILE A 70 -3.68 10.28 2.23
CA ILE A 70 -3.81 9.54 0.96
C ILE A 70 -3.22 10.37 -0.19
N HIS A 71 -3.53 11.67 -0.27
CA HIS A 71 -2.96 12.53 -1.33
C HIS A 71 -1.46 12.72 -1.22
N GLN A 72 -0.92 12.87 -0.01
CA GLN A 72 0.53 12.93 0.18
C GLN A 72 1.20 11.69 -0.39
N ILE A 73 0.66 10.49 -0.12
CA ILE A 73 1.17 9.24 -0.67
C ILE A 73 1.03 9.21 -2.19
N LEU A 74 -0.14 9.57 -2.73
CA LEU A 74 -0.39 9.55 -4.18
C LEU A 74 0.47 10.55 -4.95
N LYS A 75 0.89 11.67 -4.35
CA LYS A 75 1.85 12.61 -4.96
C LYS A 75 3.23 11.99 -5.19
N MET A 76 3.59 10.97 -4.42
CA MET A 76 4.88 10.27 -4.53
C MET A 76 4.85 9.12 -5.54
N VAL A 77 3.65 8.77 -6.02
CA VAL A 77 3.43 7.67 -6.95
C VAL A 77 3.31 8.24 -8.35
N LYS A 78 4.15 7.74 -9.27
CA LYS A 78 4.24 8.28 -10.63
C LYS A 78 2.91 8.20 -11.39
N GLN A 79 2.18 7.10 -11.23
CA GLN A 79 0.90 6.87 -11.88
C GLN A 79 -0.08 6.20 -10.91
N TRP A 80 -1.29 6.72 -10.82
CA TRP A 80 -2.34 6.08 -10.05
C TRP A 80 -3.70 6.21 -10.73
N LYS A 81 -4.56 5.23 -10.49
CA LYS A 81 -5.97 5.25 -10.91
C LYS A 81 -6.82 4.81 -9.73
N ILE A 82 -7.96 5.46 -9.53
CA ILE A 82 -9.01 4.99 -8.63
C ILE A 82 -10.26 4.70 -9.46
N GLN A 83 -10.91 3.56 -9.22
CA GLN A 83 -12.16 3.19 -9.88
C GLN A 83 -13.11 2.47 -8.94
N ARG A 84 -14.40 2.64 -9.20
CA ARG A 84 -15.44 1.90 -8.50
C ARG A 84 -15.53 0.48 -9.05
N ILE A 85 -15.68 -0.50 -8.18
CA ILE A 85 -16.03 -1.88 -8.54
C ILE A 85 -17.36 -2.28 -7.89
N LEU A 86 -18.00 -3.33 -8.40
CA LEU A 86 -19.19 -3.87 -7.75
C LEU A 86 -18.80 -4.60 -6.45
N ARG A 87 -19.68 -4.62 -5.45
CA ARG A 87 -19.41 -5.28 -4.16
C ARG A 87 -19.12 -6.78 -4.33
N GLU A 88 -19.77 -7.39 -5.32
CA GLU A 88 -19.59 -8.78 -5.75
C GLU A 88 -18.20 -9.05 -6.32
N GLU A 89 -17.53 -8.03 -6.86
CA GLU A 89 -16.15 -8.11 -7.34
C GLU A 89 -15.13 -7.78 -6.23
N ASN A 90 -15.58 -7.15 -5.12
CA ASN A 90 -14.75 -6.83 -3.96
C ASN A 90 -14.76 -7.93 -2.88
N THR A 91 -14.92 -9.19 -3.29
CA THR A 91 -15.07 -10.34 -2.37
C THR A 91 -13.85 -10.56 -1.49
N ILE A 92 -12.64 -10.37 -2.02
CA ILE A 92 -11.39 -10.55 -1.28
C ILE A 92 -11.28 -9.54 -0.13
N ALA A 93 -11.51 -8.25 -0.39
CA ALA A 93 -11.48 -7.25 0.67
C ALA A 93 -12.61 -7.47 1.69
N ASN A 94 -13.80 -7.86 1.21
CA ASN A 94 -14.93 -8.18 2.08
C ASN A 94 -14.71 -9.43 2.93
N SER A 95 -13.96 -10.43 2.45
CA SER A 95 -13.61 -11.61 3.25
C SER A 95 -12.59 -11.29 4.33
N LEU A 96 -11.68 -10.35 4.09
CA LEU A 96 -10.68 -9.91 5.09
C LEU A 96 -11.31 -9.16 6.27
N ILE A 97 -12.45 -8.49 6.08
CA ILE A 97 -13.18 -7.80 7.16
C ILE A 97 -13.99 -8.78 8.02
N LYS A 98 -14.27 -9.98 7.49
CA LYS A 98 -15.06 -11.03 8.16
C LYS A 98 -14.21 -12.08 8.88
N MET A 99 -12.89 -11.98 8.79
CA MET A 99 -11.94 -12.74 9.63
C MET A 99 -11.76 -12.04 10.96
#